data_AF-A0A183GAD9-F1
#
_entry.id   AF-A0A183GAD9-F1
#
_cell.length_a   1.000
_cell.length_b   1.000
_cell.length_c   1.000
_cell.angle_alpha   90.00
_cell.angle_beta   90.00
_cell.angle_gamma   90.00
#
_symmetry.space_group_name_H-M   'P 1'
#
loop_
_entity.id
_entity.type
_entity.pdbx_description
1 polymer ?
#
loop_
_entity_poly.entity_id
_entity_poly.type
_entity_poly.pdbx_seq_one_letter_code
_entity_poly.pdbx_strand_id
1 'polypeptide(L)'
;MMCNSGPFLEGVLPTELHPALVEVSAYLVDSFGFPDEVEYGVGNEAAFLTFLMCLYRIGYLDVEDLKAIALRIFVEYLKLCRMLQELYNLKPANKSQFAIDDYQFVPYIWGSAQLIGNELNLVPESYADRTTVEKYAGDYLILDAVKYIFEV
;
A
#
# COMPACT_ATOMS: atom_id res chain seq x y z
N MET A 1 9.01 -3.04 22.55
CA MET A 1 7.68 -2.43 22.34
C MET A 1 6.68 -3.59 22.30
N MET A 2 5.62 -3.59 23.12
CA MET A 2 4.62 -4.68 23.06
C MET A 2 3.87 -4.56 21.74
N CYS A 3 4.06 -5.54 20.87
CA CYS A 3 3.39 -5.56 19.59
C CYS A 3 1.93 -6.02 19.78
N ASN A 4 0.99 -5.10 19.61
CA ASN A 4 -0.44 -5.38 19.73
C ASN A 4 -1.04 -6.05 18.46
N SER A 5 -0.21 -6.45 17.49
CA SER A 5 -0.69 -7.10 16.26
C SER A 5 -1.37 -8.44 16.53
N GLY A 6 -0.85 -9.23 17.48
CA GLY A 6 -1.43 -10.53 17.85
C GLY A 6 -2.86 -10.37 18.38
N PRO A 7 -3.08 -9.61 19.47
CA PRO A 7 -4.42 -9.34 19.99
C PRO A 7 -5.38 -8.69 18.99
N PHE A 8 -4.86 -7.81 18.11
CA PHE A 8 -5.65 -7.23 17.03
C PHE A 8 -6.12 -8.31 16.05
N LEU A 9 -5.21 -9.17 15.58
CA LEU A 9 -5.52 -10.22 14.61
C LEU A 9 -6.35 -11.36 15.22
N GLU A 10 -6.25 -11.63 16.53
CA GLU A 10 -7.15 -12.54 17.24
C GLU A 10 -8.62 -12.10 17.14
N GLY A 11 -8.87 -10.78 17.11
CA GLY A 11 -10.22 -10.22 16.93
C GLY A 11 -10.70 -10.19 15.48
N VAL A 12 -9.81 -10.37 14.51
CA VAL A 12 -10.12 -10.33 13.07
C VAL A 12 -10.24 -11.74 12.48
N LEU A 13 -9.37 -12.66 12.91
CA LEU A 13 -9.27 -14.01 12.38
C LEU A 13 -10.06 -15.00 13.24
N PRO A 14 -10.72 -15.99 12.61
CA PRO A 14 -11.39 -17.07 13.32
C PRO A 14 -10.36 -17.93 14.08
N THR A 15 -10.79 -18.52 15.21
CA THR A 15 -9.92 -19.23 16.16
C THR A 15 -9.11 -20.36 15.52
N GLU A 16 -9.66 -21.00 14.48
CA GLU A 16 -9.02 -22.10 13.75
C GLU A 16 -7.74 -21.64 13.03
N LEU A 17 -7.64 -20.34 12.71
CA LEU A 17 -6.48 -19.75 12.03
C LEU A 17 -5.47 -19.11 13.01
N HIS A 18 -5.77 -19.10 14.31
CA HIS A 18 -4.88 -18.52 15.33
C HIS A 18 -3.46 -19.12 15.36
N PRO A 19 -3.21 -20.41 15.02
CA PRO A 19 -1.85 -20.92 14.92
C PRO A 19 -0.96 -20.17 13.92
N ALA A 20 -1.54 -19.51 12.91
CA ALA A 20 -0.81 -18.71 11.93
C ALA A 20 -0.45 -17.29 12.41
N LEU A 21 -0.99 -16.85 13.55
CA LEU A 21 -0.83 -15.47 14.05
C LEU A 21 0.63 -15.08 14.26
N VAL A 22 1.48 -16.03 14.66
CA VAL A 22 2.91 -15.78 14.90
C VAL A 22 3.59 -15.28 13.62
N GLU A 23 3.28 -15.90 12.48
CA GLU A 23 3.86 -15.53 11.19
C GLU A 23 3.15 -14.32 10.57
N VAL A 24 1.81 -14.33 10.55
CA VAL A 24 1.00 -13.25 9.95
C VAL A 24 1.27 -11.90 10.65
N SER A 25 1.41 -11.92 11.97
CA SER A 25 1.71 -10.72 12.76
C SER A 25 3.02 -10.06 12.37
N ALA A 26 4.06 -10.84 12.09
CA ALA A 26 5.39 -10.30 11.79
C ALA A 26 5.34 -9.41 10.54
N TYR A 27 4.70 -9.88 9.48
CA TYR A 27 4.55 -9.09 8.24
C TYR A 27 3.71 -7.83 8.44
N LEU A 28 2.64 -7.90 9.25
CA LEU A 28 1.83 -6.72 9.55
C LEU A 28 2.62 -5.65 10.30
N VAL A 29 3.50 -6.05 11.23
CA VAL A 29 4.33 -5.13 12.00
C VAL A 29 5.32 -4.39 11.12
N ASP A 30 5.96 -5.13 10.21
CA ASP A 30 6.97 -4.57 9.31
C ASP A 30 6.36 -3.74 8.16
N SER A 31 5.03 -3.65 8.08
CA SER A 31 4.31 -2.97 6.99
C SER A 31 4.34 -1.44 7.06
N PHE A 32 4.73 -0.85 8.19
CA PHE A 32 4.50 0.59 8.47
C PHE A 32 5.78 1.41 8.70
N GLY A 33 6.95 0.86 8.33
CA GLY A 33 8.24 1.52 8.48
C GLY A 33 9.02 1.02 9.69
N PHE A 34 10.22 1.56 9.85
CA PHE A 34 11.13 1.21 10.93
C PHE A 34 11.21 2.34 11.97
N PRO A 35 10.71 2.13 13.20
CA PRO A 35 10.66 3.19 14.20
C PRO A 35 12.01 3.75 14.64
N ASP A 36 13.06 2.92 14.67
CA ASP A 36 14.38 3.31 15.15
C ASP A 36 15.12 4.18 14.12
N GLU A 37 14.91 3.91 12.83
CA GLU A 37 15.49 4.63 11.70
C GLU A 37 14.63 5.82 11.25
N VAL A 38 13.34 5.83 11.61
CA VAL A 38 12.34 6.81 11.16
C VAL A 38 12.26 6.80 9.62
N GLU A 39 12.20 5.59 9.06
CA GLU A 39 12.23 5.33 7.63
C GLU A 39 11.04 4.47 7.17
N TYR A 40 10.60 4.68 5.93
CA TYR A 40 9.61 3.85 5.25
C TYR A 40 10.00 3.70 3.77
N GLY A 41 9.68 2.56 3.16
CA GLY A 41 9.75 2.43 1.71
C GLY A 41 9.13 1.15 1.18
N VAL A 42 9.48 0.82 -0.07
CA VAL A 42 8.94 -0.32 -0.82
C VAL A 42 9.09 -1.68 -0.13
N GLY A 43 10.05 -1.84 0.78
CA GLY A 43 10.20 -3.05 1.59
C GLY A 43 9.04 -3.23 2.59
N ASN A 44 8.57 -2.13 3.18
CA ASN A 44 7.41 -2.13 4.08
C ASN A 44 6.12 -2.34 3.29
N GLU A 45 5.99 -1.72 2.11
CA GLU A 45 4.90 -1.98 1.17
C GLU A 45 4.85 -3.46 0.77
N ALA A 46 6.00 -4.07 0.48
CA ALA A 46 6.09 -5.49 0.19
C ALA A 46 5.71 -6.36 1.40
N ALA A 47 6.10 -6.00 2.62
CA ALA A 47 5.67 -6.69 3.84
C ALA A 47 4.15 -6.69 4.00
N PHE A 48 3.48 -5.57 3.66
CA PHE A 48 2.02 -5.50 3.68
C PHE A 48 1.38 -6.43 2.64
N LEU A 49 1.94 -6.49 1.43
CA LEU A 49 1.50 -7.45 0.42
C LEU A 49 1.73 -8.90 0.87
N THR A 50 2.84 -9.18 1.55
CA THR A 50 3.10 -10.52 2.13
C THR A 50 2.09 -10.85 3.22
N PHE A 51 1.73 -9.90 4.08
CA PHE A 51 0.66 -10.07 5.06
C PHE A 51 -0.67 -10.47 4.39
N LEU A 52 -1.08 -9.74 3.34
CA LEU A 52 -2.29 -10.07 2.56
C LEU A 52 -2.19 -11.43 1.87
N MET A 53 -1.01 -11.76 1.32
CA MET A 53 -0.75 -13.08 0.74
C MET A 53 -0.89 -14.18 1.79
N CYS A 54 -0.36 -14.00 3.00
CA CYS A 54 -0.52 -14.99 4.08
C CYS A 54 -2.00 -15.22 4.41
N LEU A 55 -2.81 -14.16 4.50
CA LEU A 55 -4.26 -14.28 4.72
C LEU A 55 -4.96 -15.06 3.61
N TYR A 56 -4.59 -14.83 2.35
CA TYR A 56 -5.08 -15.63 1.22
C TYR A 56 -4.64 -17.09 1.31
N ARG A 57 -3.38 -17.35 1.69
CA ARG A 57 -2.79 -18.70 1.76
C ARG A 57 -3.38 -19.55 2.89
N ILE A 58 -3.79 -18.94 3.99
CA ILE A 58 -4.47 -19.65 5.10
C ILE A 58 -5.99 -19.77 4.86
N GLY A 59 -6.51 -19.29 3.73
CA GLY A 59 -7.91 -19.40 3.35
C GLY A 59 -8.84 -18.41 4.05
N TYR A 60 -8.30 -17.31 4.62
CA TYR A 60 -9.11 -16.22 5.16
C TYR A 60 -9.62 -15.29 4.06
N LEU A 61 -8.79 -15.06 3.02
CA LEU A 61 -9.16 -14.35 1.80
C LEU A 61 -9.23 -15.31 0.62
N ASP A 62 -10.09 -15.02 -0.35
CA ASP A 62 -10.26 -15.83 -1.55
C ASP A 62 -10.07 -15.03 -2.85
N VAL A 63 -10.40 -15.64 -3.99
CA VAL A 63 -10.18 -15.04 -5.32
C VAL A 63 -11.17 -13.90 -5.56
N GLU A 64 -12.35 -14.01 -4.96
CA GLU A 64 -13.44 -13.05 -5.01
C GLU A 64 -13.04 -11.73 -4.31
N ASP A 65 -12.19 -11.80 -3.30
CA ASP A 65 -11.67 -10.64 -2.56
C ASP A 65 -10.59 -9.84 -3.29
N LEU A 66 -9.90 -10.39 -4.29
CA LEU A 66 -8.69 -9.79 -4.88
C LEU A 66 -8.89 -8.34 -5.36
N LYS A 67 -10.05 -8.04 -5.94
CA LYS A 67 -10.39 -6.67 -6.38
C LYS A 67 -10.60 -5.72 -5.20
N ALA A 68 -11.25 -6.20 -4.13
CA ALA A 68 -11.47 -5.42 -2.92
C ALA A 68 -10.16 -5.18 -2.16
N ILE A 69 -9.24 -6.15 -2.18
CA ILE A 69 -7.90 -5.99 -1.63
C ILE A 69 -7.19 -4.83 -2.34
N ALA A 70 -7.14 -4.84 -3.68
CA ALA A 70 -6.45 -3.81 -4.45
C ALA A 70 -7.11 -2.42 -4.38
N LEU A 71 -8.44 -2.36 -4.42
CA LEU A 71 -9.19 -1.10 -4.57
C LEU A 71 -9.75 -0.55 -3.26
N ARG A 72 -9.66 -1.28 -2.15
CA ARG A 72 -10.13 -0.81 -0.84
C ARG A 72 -9.06 -0.96 0.24
N ILE A 73 -8.64 -2.20 0.52
CA ILE A 73 -7.69 -2.45 1.61
C ILE A 73 -6.37 -1.73 1.35
N PHE A 74 -5.84 -1.86 0.13
CA PHE A 74 -4.59 -1.20 -0.24
C PHE A 74 -4.72 0.32 -0.34
N VAL A 75 -5.87 0.85 -0.76
CA VAL A 75 -6.13 2.30 -0.75
C VAL A 75 -6.08 2.86 0.67
N GLU A 76 -6.71 2.18 1.63
CA GLU A 76 -6.66 2.60 3.04
C GLU A 76 -5.26 2.44 3.65
N TYR A 77 -4.51 1.42 3.23
CA TYR A 77 -3.10 1.28 3.57
C TYR A 77 -2.26 2.47 3.08
N LEU A 78 -2.40 2.86 1.81
CA LEU A 78 -1.68 4.02 1.26
C LEU A 78 -2.00 5.31 2.00
N LYS A 79 -3.29 5.56 2.32
CA LYS A 79 -3.70 6.73 3.11
C LYS A 79 -3.04 6.74 4.49
N LEU A 80 -3.02 5.60 5.17
CA LEU A 80 -2.37 5.46 6.46
C LEU A 80 -0.85 5.72 6.34
N CYS A 81 -0.19 5.13 5.34
CA CYS A 81 1.25 5.34 5.12
C CYS A 81 1.58 6.81 4.83
N ARG A 82 0.79 7.51 4.00
CA ARG A 82 0.99 8.95 3.74
C ARG A 82 0.81 9.79 5.01
N MET A 83 -0.22 9.49 5.80
CA MET A 83 -0.40 10.14 7.11
C MET A 83 0.81 9.92 8.02
N LEU A 84 1.36 8.70 8.06
CA LEU A 84 2.55 8.40 8.87
C LEU A 84 3.80 9.12 8.34
N GLN A 85 3.98 9.17 7.02
CA GLN A 85 5.08 9.87 6.37
C GLN A 85 5.09 11.35 6.74
N GLU A 86 3.94 12.02 6.67
CA GLU A 86 3.79 13.44 7.06
C GLU A 86 3.93 13.64 8.57
N LEU A 87 3.21 12.86 9.37
CA LEU A 87 3.12 13.04 10.82
C LEU A 87 4.49 12.85 11.50
N TYR A 88 5.26 11.87 11.04
CA TYR A 88 6.55 11.52 11.63
C TYR A 88 7.75 11.99 10.81
N ASN A 89 7.52 12.68 9.68
CA ASN A 89 8.56 13.07 8.72
C ASN A 89 9.47 11.87 8.36
N LEU A 90 8.83 10.74 8.01
CA LEU A 90 9.56 9.51 7.68
C LEU A 90 10.47 9.77 6.49
N LYS A 91 11.71 9.26 6.54
CA LYS A 91 12.62 9.35 5.41
C LYS A 91 12.38 8.21 4.43
N PRO A 92 12.58 8.44 3.13
CA PRO A 92 12.61 7.37 2.14
C PRO A 92 13.72 6.38 2.48
N ALA A 93 13.38 5.11 2.71
CA ALA A 93 14.34 4.04 3.01
C ALA A 93 15.26 3.75 1.81
N ASN A 94 14.77 3.98 0.59
CA ASN A 94 15.54 3.84 -0.65
C ASN A 94 15.57 5.17 -1.40
N LYS A 95 16.75 5.76 -1.56
CA LYS A 95 16.97 6.98 -2.36
C LYS A 95 17.75 6.65 -3.63
N SER A 96 17.11 5.96 -4.55
CA SER A 96 17.67 5.74 -5.88
C SER A 96 17.21 6.84 -6.82
N GLN A 97 18.13 7.45 -7.57
CA GLN A 97 17.77 8.43 -8.63
C GLN A 97 16.92 7.83 -9.76
N PHE A 98 16.82 6.50 -9.80
CA PHE A 98 16.00 5.75 -10.76
C PHE A 98 14.69 5.22 -10.14
N ALA A 99 14.41 5.55 -8.88
CA ALA A 99 13.14 5.24 -8.26
C ALA A 99 12.04 6.10 -8.90
N ILE A 100 10.87 5.48 -9.10
CA ILE A 100 9.69 6.18 -9.65
C ILE A 100 9.00 7.05 -8.59
N ASP A 101 9.16 6.69 -7.32
CA ASP A 101 8.59 7.32 -6.13
C ASP A 101 9.50 7.01 -4.93
N ASP A 102 9.51 7.90 -3.94
CA ASP A 102 10.35 7.81 -2.75
C ASP A 102 9.92 6.67 -1.80
N TYR A 103 8.64 6.31 -1.79
CA TYR A 103 8.05 5.43 -0.78
C TYR A 103 7.35 4.20 -1.37
N GLN A 104 6.63 4.34 -2.48
CA GLN A 104 5.70 3.33 -2.99
C GLN A 104 6.09 2.81 -4.37
N PHE A 105 5.62 1.62 -4.73
CA PHE A 105 5.81 1.04 -6.07
C PHE A 105 4.53 0.41 -6.62
N VAL A 106 3.76 -0.26 -5.76
CA VAL A 106 2.56 -1.00 -6.16
C VAL A 106 1.43 -0.14 -6.75
N PRO A 107 1.17 1.12 -6.31
CA PRO A 107 0.18 2.00 -6.94
C PRO A 107 0.43 2.21 -8.43
N TYR A 108 1.70 2.22 -8.86
CA TYR A 108 2.05 2.36 -10.27
C TYR A 108 1.74 1.09 -11.06
N ILE A 109 1.93 -0.10 -10.48
CA ILE A 109 1.60 -1.36 -11.12
C ILE A 109 0.08 -1.50 -11.26
N TRP A 110 -0.64 -1.44 -10.14
CA TRP A 110 -2.08 -1.67 -10.12
C TRP A 110 -2.84 -0.52 -10.77
N GLY A 111 -2.38 0.72 -10.61
CA GLY A 111 -2.95 1.87 -11.31
C GLY A 111 -2.75 1.82 -12.82
N SER A 112 -1.61 1.32 -13.31
CA SER A 112 -1.44 1.06 -14.74
C SER A 112 -2.40 -0.02 -15.24
N ALA A 113 -2.63 -1.07 -14.44
CA ALA A 113 -3.60 -2.11 -14.79
C ALA A 113 -5.05 -1.58 -14.84
N GLN A 114 -5.41 -0.62 -13.99
CA GLN A 114 -6.72 0.05 -14.05
C GLN A 114 -6.95 0.81 -15.36
N LEU A 115 -5.89 1.27 -16.03
CA LEU A 115 -5.97 2.09 -17.24
C LEU A 115 -5.89 1.30 -18.56
N ILE A 116 -5.80 -0.04 -18.50
CA ILE A 116 -5.84 -0.89 -19.68
C ILE A 116 -7.22 -0.73 -20.35
N GLY A 117 -7.22 -0.24 -21.59
CA GLY A 117 -8.45 0.02 -22.34
C GLY A 117 -9.25 1.23 -21.85
N ASN A 118 -8.60 2.19 -21.17
CA ASN A 118 -9.31 3.38 -20.68
C ASN A 118 -9.96 4.18 -21.81
N GLU A 119 -11.21 4.57 -21.62
CA GLU A 119 -12.00 5.38 -22.58
C GLU A 119 -11.69 6.89 -22.46
N LEU A 120 -10.91 7.27 -21.44
CA LEU A 120 -10.55 8.66 -21.15
C LEU A 120 -9.44 9.19 -22.06
N ASN A 121 -8.85 8.34 -22.91
CA ASN A 121 -7.67 8.63 -23.72
C ASN A 121 -6.48 9.14 -22.89
N LEU A 122 -6.39 8.67 -21.63
CA LEU A 122 -5.24 8.94 -20.78
C LEU A 122 -4.04 8.18 -21.34
N VAL A 123 -2.99 8.94 -21.59
CA VAL A 123 -1.67 8.47 -22.03
C VAL A 123 -0.64 8.81 -20.95
N PRO A 124 0.55 8.19 -20.92
CA PRO A 124 1.57 8.48 -19.90
C PRO A 124 1.90 9.96 -19.74
N GLU A 125 1.89 10.74 -20.83
CA GLU A 125 2.10 12.19 -20.80
C GLU A 125 1.00 12.94 -20.05
N SER A 126 -0.20 12.38 -19.95
CA SER A 126 -1.32 12.97 -19.20
C SER A 126 -1.04 13.03 -17.70
N TYR A 127 -0.14 12.18 -17.18
CA TYR A 127 0.21 12.16 -15.75
C TYR A 127 1.00 13.40 -15.33
N ALA A 128 1.59 14.14 -16.27
CA ALA A 128 2.27 15.40 -15.99
C ALA A 128 1.30 16.59 -15.86
N ASP A 129 0.05 16.47 -16.33
CA ASP A 129 -0.93 17.54 -16.20
C ASP A 129 -1.61 17.51 -14.82
N ARG A 130 -1.29 18.51 -13.99
CA ARG A 130 -1.86 18.67 -12.64
C ARG A 130 -3.38 18.73 -12.65
N THR A 131 -4.00 19.28 -13.69
CA THR A 131 -5.46 19.39 -13.77
C THR A 131 -6.11 18.01 -13.96
N THR A 132 -5.55 17.21 -14.87
CA THR A 132 -5.96 15.81 -15.10
C THR A 132 -5.74 14.97 -13.86
N VAL A 133 -4.57 15.09 -13.21
CA VAL A 133 -4.25 14.37 -11.99
C VAL A 133 -5.25 14.70 -10.87
N GLU A 134 -5.50 15.99 -10.60
CA GLU A 134 -6.43 16.41 -9.55
C GLU A 134 -7.85 15.89 -9.81
N LYS A 135 -8.28 15.88 -11.08
CA LYS A 135 -9.61 15.44 -11.46
C LYS A 135 -9.84 13.94 -11.23
N TYR A 136 -8.82 13.11 -11.42
CA TYR A 136 -8.95 11.65 -11.48
C TYR A 136 -8.17 10.89 -10.40
N ALA A 137 -7.47 11.59 -9.51
CA ALA A 137 -6.75 10.99 -8.38
C ALA A 137 -7.67 10.17 -7.47
N GLY A 138 -8.95 10.52 -7.34
CA GLY A 138 -9.91 9.73 -6.56
C GLY A 138 -10.26 8.37 -7.17
N ASP A 139 -10.03 8.19 -8.48
CA ASP A 139 -10.52 7.03 -9.24
C ASP A 139 -9.38 6.05 -9.62
N TYR A 140 -8.16 6.56 -9.80
CA TYR A 140 -7.03 5.78 -10.30
C TYR A 140 -5.81 5.86 -9.37
N LEU A 141 -5.33 4.70 -8.91
CA LEU A 141 -4.20 4.57 -7.98
C LEU A 141 -2.92 5.27 -8.47
N ILE A 142 -2.65 5.21 -9.77
CA ILE A 142 -1.47 5.86 -10.34
C ILE A 142 -1.59 7.38 -10.30
N LEU A 143 -2.78 7.93 -10.52
CA LEU A 143 -3.00 9.38 -10.47
C LEU A 143 -3.04 9.87 -9.03
N ASP A 144 -3.57 9.07 -8.10
CA ASP A 144 -3.46 9.32 -6.67
C ASP A 144 -2.02 9.37 -6.18
N ALA A 145 -1.17 8.44 -6.63
CA ALA A 145 0.26 8.44 -6.30
C ALA A 145 0.99 9.65 -6.92
N VAL A 146 0.72 9.98 -8.18
CA VAL A 146 1.30 11.16 -8.83
C VAL A 146 0.83 12.46 -8.15
N LYS A 147 -0.42 12.54 -7.71
CA LYS A 147 -0.93 13.68 -6.95
C LYS A 147 -0.10 13.89 -5.68
N TYR A 148 0.19 12.81 -4.94
CA TYR A 148 1.01 12.89 -3.73
C TYR A 148 2.42 13.41 -4.03
N ILE A 149 3.05 12.98 -5.13
CA ILE A 149 4.36 13.53 -5.57
C ILE A 149 4.30 15.05 -5.81
N PHE A 150 3.17 15.59 -6.28
CA PHE A 150 3.03 17.04 -6.50
C PHE A 150 2.85 17.86 -5.22
N GLU A 151 2.48 17.21 -4.11
CA GLU A 151 2.22 17.83 -2.81
C GLU A 151 3.47 17.87 -1.90
N VAL A 152 4.37 16.90 -2.06
CA VAL A 152 5.67 16.80 -1.37
C VAL A 152 6.71 17.72 -2.02
#